data_AF-A0A9J9HGF0-F1
#
_entry.id   AF-A0A9J9HGF0-F1
#
_cell.length_a   1.000
_cell.length_b   1.000
_cell.length_c   1.000
_cell.angle_alpha   90.00
_cell.angle_beta   90.00
_cell.angle_gamma   90.00
#
_symmetry.space_group_name_H-M   'P 1'
#
loop_
_entity.id
_entity.type
_entity.pdbx_description
1 polymer ?
#
loop_
_entity_poly.entity_id
_entity_poly.type
_entity_poly.pdbx_seq_one_letter_code
_entity_poly.pdbx_strand_id
1 'polypeptide(L)' 'MDVSKLTAKNQVTIPADVRQQLGVKSGDHVAFEVEDGKVIVRKARAIDWAWTAAAGSTLSEWSSDADEEAFRDL' A
#
# COMPACT_ATOMS: atom_id res chain seq x y z
N MET A 1 -15.82 -19.30 2.49
CA MET A 1 -15.00 -18.67 1.44
C MET A 1 -15.91 -17.73 0.71
N ASP A 2 -15.77 -16.43 0.98
CA ASP A 2 -16.61 -15.40 0.39
C ASP A 2 -15.95 -14.86 -0.87
N VAL A 3 -16.76 -14.71 -1.93
CA VAL A 3 -16.30 -14.21 -3.22
C VAL A 3 -16.99 -12.88 -3.47
N SER A 4 -16.21 -11.86 -3.79
CA SER A 4 -16.71 -10.53 -4.12
C SER A 4 -16.39 -10.17 -5.56
N LYS A 5 -17.33 -9.52 -6.23
CA LYS A 5 -17.16 -9.08 -7.62
C LYS A 5 -16.33 -7.80 -7.68
N LEU A 6 -15.36 -7.76 -8.59
CA LEU A 6 -14.70 -6.51 -8.97
C LEU A 6 -15.66 -5.70 -9.83
N THR A 7 -15.99 -4.50 -9.37
CA THR A 7 -16.85 -3.57 -10.11
C THR A 7 -16.09 -2.88 -11.25
N ALA A 8 -16.79 -2.24 -12.17
CA ALA A 8 -16.19 -1.47 -13.27
C ALA A 8 -15.33 -0.28 -12.79
N LYS A 9 -15.51 0.15 -11.53
CA LYS A 9 -14.70 1.20 -10.89
C LYS A 9 -13.50 0.63 -10.11
N ASN A 10 -13.14 -0.62 -10.35
CA ASN A 10 -12.05 -1.33 -9.65
C ASN A 10 -12.24 -1.39 -8.12
N GLN A 11 -13.50 -1.44 -7.66
CA GLN A 11 -13.83 -1.60 -6.24
C GLN A 11 -14.30 -3.03 -5.96
N VAL A 12 -13.91 -3.55 -4.80
CA VAL A 12 -14.42 -4.81 -4.25
C VAL A 12 -15.00 -4.53 -2.87
N THR A 13 -16.12 -5.17 -2.54
CA THR A 13 -16.72 -5.08 -1.21
C THR A 13 -15.99 -6.04 -0.28
N ILE A 14 -15.57 -5.58 0.90
CA ILE A 14 -15.08 -6.46 1.97
C ILE A 14 -16.31 -7.07 2.67
N PRO A 15 -16.52 -8.40 2.67
CA PRO A 15 -17.66 -9.05 3.33
C PRO A 15 -17.77 -8.70 4.83
N ALA A 16 -18.99 -8.79 5.37
CA ALA A 16 -19.29 -8.28 6.72
C ALA A 16 -18.50 -8.98 7.83
N ASP A 17 -18.36 -10.29 7.74
CA ASP A 17 -17.56 -11.14 8.62
C ASP A 17 -16.07 -10.78 8.56
N VAL A 18 -15.53 -10.53 7.36
CA VAL A 18 -14.14 -10.11 7.17
C VAL A 18 -13.91 -8.73 7.79
N ARG A 19 -14.83 -7.77 7.59
CA ARG A 19 -14.73 -6.44 8.23
C ARG A 19 -14.72 -6.53 9.75
N GLN A 20 -15.56 -7.40 10.32
CA GLN A 20 -15.63 -7.62 11.76
C GLN A 20 -14.32 -8.20 12.30
N GLN A 21 -13.75 -9.19 11.63
CA GLN A 21 -12.47 -9.80 12.01
C GLN A 21 -11.30 -8.81 11.91
N LEU A 22 -11.27 -7.98 10.86
CA LEU A 22 -10.26 -6.93 10.68
C LEU A 22 -10.49 -5.71 11.57
N GLY A 23 -11.65 -5.59 12.21
CA GLY A 23 -12.02 -4.44 13.02
C GLY A 23 -12.09 -3.13 12.23
N VAL A 24 -12.47 -3.18 10.94
CA VAL A 24 -12.57 -2.01 10.06
C VAL A 24 -14.02 -1.54 9.93
N LYS A 25 -14.20 -0.21 9.93
CA LYS A 25 -15.49 0.45 9.74
C LYS A 25 -15.43 1.46 8.59
N SER A 26 -16.57 2.02 8.22
CA SER A 26 -16.63 3.08 7.22
C SER A 26 -15.73 4.25 7.63
N GLY A 27 -14.91 4.75 6.70
CA GLY A 27 -13.92 5.80 6.93
C GLY A 27 -12.56 5.31 7.45
N ASP A 28 -12.43 4.05 7.88
CA ASP A 28 -11.12 3.47 8.17
C ASP A 28 -10.37 3.19 6.86
N HIS A 29 -9.04 3.21 6.96
CA HIS A 29 -8.15 2.84 5.86
C HIS A 29 -7.65 1.41 6.03
N VAL A 30 -7.36 0.77 4.89
CA VAL A 30 -6.75 -0.56 4.82
C VAL A 30 -5.46 -0.48 4.01
N ALA A 31 -4.47 -1.26 4.40
CA ALA A 31 -3.23 -1.44 3.66
C ALA A 31 -3.33 -2.71 2.80
N PHE A 32 -2.73 -2.66 1.61
CA PHE A 32 -2.62 -3.77 0.69
C PHE A 32 -1.14 -4.11 0.52
N GLU A 33 -0.79 -5.38 0.68
CA GLU A 33 0.55 -5.92 0.48
C GLU A 33 0.44 -7.09 -0.50
N VAL A 34 1.41 -7.23 -1.41
CA VAL A 34 1.43 -8.31 -2.41
C VAL A 34 2.64 -9.19 -2.14
N GLU A 35 2.38 -10.45 -1.82
CA GLU A 35 3.41 -11.44 -1.51
C GLU A 35 3.03 -12.77 -2.17
N ASP A 36 3.97 -13.39 -2.90
CA ASP A 36 3.79 -14.70 -3.54
C ASP A 36 2.50 -14.85 -4.37
N GLY A 37 2.13 -13.79 -5.12
CA GLY A 37 0.93 -13.77 -5.95
C GLY A 37 -0.39 -13.70 -5.15
N LYS A 38 -0.31 -13.43 -3.85
CA LYS A 38 -1.46 -13.21 -2.96
C LYS A 38 -1.50 -11.75 -2.52
N VAL A 39 -2.71 -11.28 -2.24
CA VAL A 39 -2.93 -9.96 -1.65
C VAL A 39 -3.28 -10.13 -0.18
N ILE A 40 -2.50 -9.50 0.69
CA ILE A 40 -2.78 -9.39 2.11
C ILE A 40 -3.45 -8.04 2.35
N VAL A 41 -4.60 -8.07 3.02
CA VAL A 41 -5.35 -6.86 3.40
C VAL A 41 -5.40 -6.77 4.91
N ARG A 42 -4.97 -5.63 5.46
CA ARG A 42 -5.01 -5.37 6.89
C ARG A 42 -5.51 -3.97 7.19
N LYS A 43 -5.95 -3.73 8.42
CA LYS A 43 -6.25 -2.37 8.90
C LYS A 43 -4.98 -1.53 8.84
N ALA A 44 -5.08 -0.33 8.26
CA ALA A 44 -3.96 0.60 8.20
C ALA A 44 -3.69 1.19 9.60
N ARG A 45 -2.40 1.31 9.92
CA ARG A 45 -1.83 1.96 11.10
C ARG A 45 -1.40 3.37 10.72
N ALA A 46 -1.23 4.24 11.72
CA ALA A 46 -0.75 5.61 11.50
C ALA A 46 0.61 5.64 10.77
N ILE A 47 1.49 4.66 11.01
CA ILE A 47 2.80 4.58 10.38
C ILE A 47 2.77 4.23 8.88
N ASP A 48 1.69 3.60 8.39
CA ASP A 48 1.55 3.29 6.97
C ASP A 48 1.47 4.59 6.13
N TRP A 49 0.97 5.66 6.73
CA TRP A 49 0.98 7.01 6.14
C TRP A 49 2.37 7.65 6.20
N ALA A 50 3.08 7.45 7.31
CA ALA A 50 4.39 8.04 7.53
C ALA A 50 5.44 7.51 6.56
N TRP A 51 5.40 6.22 6.20
CA TRP A 51 6.29 5.65 5.17
C TRP A 51 5.98 6.19 3.76
N THR A 52 4.69 6.38 3.43
CA THR A 52 4.30 6.99 2.15
C THR A 52 4.81 8.45 2.03
N ALA A 53 4.83 9.19 3.15
CA ALA A 53 5.37 10.55 3.19
C ALA A 53 6.92 10.59 3.25
N ALA A 54 7.56 9.63 3.93
CA ALA A 54 9.00 9.58 4.14
C ALA A 54 9.77 9.01 2.93
N ALA A 55 9.22 8.00 2.24
CA ALA A 55 9.86 7.41 1.05
C ALA A 55 10.04 8.44 -0.09
N GLY A 56 9.19 9.46 -0.16
CA GLY A 56 9.33 10.54 -1.13
C GLY A 56 10.28 11.67 -0.71
N SER A 57 10.65 11.78 0.57
CA SER A 57 11.41 12.93 1.11
C SER A 57 12.81 12.57 1.62
N THR A 58 13.05 11.33 2.05
CA THR A 58 14.37 10.88 2.52
C THR A 58 15.28 10.42 1.38
N LEU A 59 14.75 10.27 0.16
CA LEU A 59 15.51 9.83 -1.02
C LEU A 59 15.74 10.96 -2.04
N SER A 60 15.63 12.23 -1.66
CA SER A 60 16.09 13.34 -2.53
C SER A 60 17.61 13.55 -2.44
N GLU A 61 18.25 13.09 -1.36
CA GLU A 61 19.71 13.19 -1.18
C GLU A 61 20.50 12.17 -2.02
N TRP A 62 19.83 11.14 -2.55
CA TRP A 62 20.41 10.09 -3.40
C TRP A 62 20.08 10.26 -4.89
N SER A 63 19.45 11.39 -5.25
CA SER A 63 19.16 11.77 -6.63
C SER A 63 19.91 13.04 -7.00
N SER A 64 21.20 13.12 -6.64
CA SER A 64 22.04 14.25 -7.02
C SER A 64 22.62 14.04 -8.43
N ASP A 65 22.79 15.12 -9.19
CA ASP A 65 23.41 15.07 -10.52
C ASP A 65 24.83 14.45 -10.48
N ALA A 66 25.50 14.54 -9.33
CA ALA A 66 26.84 13.98 -9.11
C ALA A 66 26.83 12.45 -9.01
N ASP A 67 25.78 11.86 -8.43
CA ASP A 67 25.62 10.41 -8.37
C ASP A 67 25.27 9.84 -9.76
N GLU A 68 24.45 10.55 -10.53
CA GLU A 68 24.10 10.17 -11.90
C GLU A 68 25.31 10.23 -12.85
N GLU A 69 26.29 11.11 -12.58
CA GLU A 69 27.55 11.18 -13.33
C GLU A 69 28.53 10.05 -12.92
N ALA A 70 28.54 9.64 -11.65
CA ALA A 70 29.42 8.60 -11.14
C ALA A 70 29.06 7.17 -11.61
N PHE A 71 27.79 6.93 -11.92
CA PHE A 71 27.27 5.60 -12.29
C PHE A 71 26.76 5.49 -13.74
N ARG A 72 26.90 6.54 -14.57
CA ARG A 72 26.38 6.54 -15.95
C ARG A 72 26.97 5.45 -16.86
N ASP A 73 28.19 4.99 -16.55
CA ASP A 73 28.99 4.08 -17.38
C ASP A 73 29.27 2.71 -16.72
N LEU A 74 28.51 2.33 -15.69
CA LEU A 74 28.64 1.05 -14.97
C LEU A 74 27.58 0.02 -15.38
#